data_AF-A0A820J288-F1
#
_entry.id   AF-A0A820J288-F1
#
_cell.length_a   1.000
_cell.length_b   1.000
_cell.length_c   1.000
_cell.angle_alpha   90.00
_cell.angle_beta   90.00
_cell.angle_gamma   90.00
#
_symmetry.space_group_name_H-M   'P 1'
#
loop_
_entity.id
_entity.type
_entity.pdbx_description
1 polymer ?
#
loop_
_entity_poly.entity_id
_entity_poly.type
_entity_poly.pdbx_seq_one_letter_code
_entity_poly.pdbx_strand_id
1 'polypeptide(L)'
;KRGYHTPTKGTITLALLNPNGTAVHLFLIVYDLSDMPVDHRTFIRQRIVMMPDKTHSNTTDRQSSKETLRYLAHINFVTSQTGKLYMHSDIRLIFARNKLDYDERTGNGKPQLVTLTDVPTPKYWPRK
;
A
#
# COMPACT_ATOMS: atom_id res chain seq x y z
N LYS A 1 17.45 14.92 -8.71
CA LYS A 1 17.77 14.84 -7.26
C LYS A 1 18.27 13.43 -6.95
N ARG A 2 19.39 13.28 -6.23
CA ARG A 2 19.84 11.96 -5.73
C ARG A 2 18.75 11.47 -4.77
N GLY A 3 18.17 10.29 -5.02
CA GLY A 3 17.14 9.70 -4.16
C GLY A 3 17.70 9.31 -2.79
N TYR A 4 16.85 8.78 -1.91
CA TYR A 4 17.29 8.27 -0.62
C TYR A 4 17.85 6.85 -0.79
N HIS A 5 19.12 6.63 -0.44
CA HIS A 5 19.75 5.31 -0.58
C HIS A 5 19.14 4.32 0.42
N THR A 6 18.77 3.14 -0.05
CA THR A 6 18.18 2.08 0.78
C THR A 6 18.88 0.75 0.56
N PRO A 7 18.90 -0.15 1.56
CA PRO A 7 19.27 -1.55 1.34
C PRO A 7 18.40 -2.20 0.26
N THR A 8 18.86 -3.30 -0.34
CA THR A 8 18.10 -4.02 -1.39
C THR A 8 16.94 -4.86 -0.82
N LYS A 9 16.97 -5.17 0.49
CA LYS A 9 15.89 -5.83 1.22
C LYS A 9 15.70 -5.13 2.56
N GLY A 10 14.47 -5.08 3.04
CA GLY A 10 14.20 -4.57 4.38
C GLY A 10 12.74 -4.29 4.61
N THR A 11 12.48 -3.43 5.59
CA THR A 11 11.15 -2.96 5.92
C THR A 11 11.13 -1.44 5.96
N ILE A 12 10.14 -0.84 5.30
CA ILE A 12 9.86 0.59 5.39
C ILE A 12 8.68 0.78 6.32
N THR A 13 8.89 1.63 7.32
CA THR A 13 7.85 2.05 8.27
C THR A 13 7.40 3.46 7.90
N LEU A 14 6.11 3.64 7.58
CA LEU A 14 5.52 4.96 7.32
C LEU A 14 4.43 5.24 8.36
N ALA A 15 4.61 6.32 9.13
CA ALA A 15 3.61 6.81 10.05
C ALA A 15 2.80 7.95 9.41
N LEU A 16 1.49 7.79 9.33
CA LEU A 16 0.56 8.86 9.00
C LEU A 16 0.15 9.54 10.30
N LEU A 17 0.55 10.81 10.47
CA LEU A 17 0.19 11.62 11.62
C LEU A 17 -0.98 12.54 11.28
N ASN A 18 -1.87 12.78 12.23
CA ASN A 18 -2.82 13.88 12.14
C ASN A 18 -2.11 15.23 12.41
N PRO A 19 -2.77 16.38 12.18
CA PRO A 19 -2.18 17.70 12.46
C PRO A 19 -1.75 17.90 13.92
N ASN A 20 -2.31 17.14 14.87
CA ASN A 20 -1.95 17.17 16.28
C ASN A 20 -0.70 16.30 16.59
N GLY A 21 -0.08 15.69 15.58
CA GLY A 21 1.10 14.82 15.74
C GLY A 21 0.80 13.38 16.18
N THR A 22 -0.46 13.00 16.32
CA THR A 22 -0.85 11.63 16.70
C THR A 22 -0.83 10.72 15.49
N ALA A 23 -0.21 9.55 15.62
CA ALA A 23 -0.25 8.53 14.57
C ALA A 23 -1.66 7.97 14.39
N VAL A 24 -2.24 8.16 13.21
CA VAL A 24 -3.56 7.62 12.84
C VAL A 24 -3.44 6.32 12.05
N HIS A 25 -2.29 6.07 11.43
CA HIS A 25 -2.03 4.81 10.73
C HIS A 25 -0.54 4.52 10.58
N LEU A 26 -0.17 3.25 10.55
CA LEU A 26 1.21 2.78 10.34
C LEU A 26 1.24 1.76 9.21
N PHE A 27 2.03 2.05 8.18
CA PHE A 27 2.36 1.08 7.14
C PHE A 27 3.65 0.36 7.49
N LEU A 28 3.64 -0.96 7.35
CA LEU A 28 4.81 -1.81 7.48
C LEU A 28 5.03 -2.52 6.14
N ILE A 29 5.91 -1.97 5.32
CA ILE A 29 6.11 -2.40 3.94
C ILE A 29 7.42 -3.18 3.86
N VAL A 30 7.30 -4.50 3.88
CA VAL A 30 8.42 -5.43 3.66
C VAL A 30 8.72 -5.49 2.16
N TYR A 31 9.99 -5.40 1.80
CA TYR A 31 10.42 -5.43 0.40
C TYR A 31 11.67 -6.27 0.18
N ASP A 32 11.73 -6.87 -1.02
CA ASP A 32 12.91 -7.53 -1.57
C ASP A 32 13.07 -7.14 -3.05
N LEU A 33 14.09 -6.33 -3.31
CA LEU A 33 14.48 -5.83 -4.62
C LEU A 33 15.94 -6.23 -4.94
N SER A 34 16.43 -7.33 -4.34
CA SER A 34 17.78 -7.83 -4.59
C SER A 34 18.01 -8.31 -6.02
N ASP A 35 16.95 -8.72 -6.70
CA ASP A 35 16.93 -9.18 -8.09
C ASP A 35 16.75 -8.01 -9.09
N MET A 36 16.70 -6.76 -8.63
CA MET A 36 16.49 -5.60 -9.49
C MET A 36 17.75 -5.29 -10.33
N PRO A 37 17.68 -5.31 -11.68
CA PRO A 37 18.85 -5.02 -12.52
C PRO A 37 19.32 -3.57 -12.38
N VAL A 38 20.54 -3.27 -12.84
CA VAL A 38 21.05 -1.88 -12.86
C VAL A 38 20.20 -0.99 -13.77
N ASP A 39 20.11 0.28 -13.43
CA ASP A 39 19.37 1.29 -14.19
C ASP A 39 17.91 0.93 -14.53
N HIS A 40 17.24 0.26 -13.60
CA HIS A 40 15.82 -0.05 -13.67
C HIS A 40 15.05 0.73 -12.62
N ARG A 41 13.73 0.76 -12.77
CA ARG A 41 12.80 1.31 -11.79
C ARG A 41 11.65 0.35 -11.51
N THR A 42 11.07 0.48 -10.33
CA THR A 42 9.91 -0.27 -9.86
C THR A 42 9.10 0.55 -8.87
N PHE A 43 7.97 0.02 -8.41
CA PHE A 43 7.30 0.52 -7.22
C PHE A 43 6.83 -0.64 -6.35
N ILE A 44 6.64 -0.33 -5.07
CA ILE A 44 5.93 -1.21 -4.13
C ILE A 44 4.73 -0.44 -3.63
N ARG A 45 3.59 -1.13 -3.60
CA ARG A 45 2.33 -0.55 -3.19
C ARG A 45 1.65 -1.40 -2.14
N GLN A 46 1.55 -0.88 -0.92
CA GLN A 46 0.74 -1.51 0.12
C GLN A 46 -0.64 -0.86 0.13
N ARG A 47 -1.68 -1.66 -0.05
CA ARG A 47 -3.08 -1.25 0.02
C ARG A 47 -3.76 -1.96 1.17
N ILE A 48 -4.60 -1.23 1.89
CA ILE A 48 -5.50 -1.79 2.90
C ILE A 48 -6.91 -1.60 2.40
N VAL A 49 -7.57 -2.71 2.13
CA VAL A 49 -8.93 -2.75 1.60
C VAL A 49 -9.87 -3.29 2.67
N MET A 50 -11.09 -2.76 2.67
CA MET A 50 -12.19 -3.28 3.46
C MET A 50 -12.92 -4.30 2.60
N MET A 51 -12.96 -5.55 3.07
CA MET A 51 -13.68 -6.64 2.46
C MET A 51 -15.09 -6.73 3.09
N PRO A 52 -16.13 -6.94 2.27
CA PRO A 52 -17.46 -7.20 2.79
C PRO A 52 -17.58 -8.63 3.33
N ASP A 53 -18.48 -8.83 4.28
CA ASP A 53 -18.73 -10.12 4.89
C ASP A 53 -19.39 -11.08 3.91
N LYS A 54 -18.71 -12.20 3.64
CA LYS A 54 -19.16 -13.23 2.69
C LYS A 54 -20.21 -14.18 3.28
N THR A 55 -20.59 -14.03 4.55
CA THR A 55 -21.37 -15.02 5.30
C THR A 55 -22.89 -14.85 5.18
N HIS A 56 -23.41 -13.73 4.65
CA HIS A 56 -24.87 -13.47 4.64
C HIS A 56 -25.48 -12.93 3.32
N SER A 57 -24.77 -12.95 2.18
CA SER A 57 -25.35 -12.44 0.92
C SER A 57 -26.10 -13.51 0.12
N ASN A 58 -27.32 -13.87 0.55
CA ASN A 58 -28.35 -14.44 -0.35
C ASN A 58 -29.14 -13.34 -1.09
N THR A 59 -28.74 -12.08 -0.97
CA THR A 59 -29.38 -10.94 -1.62
C THR A 59 -28.54 -10.49 -2.82
N THR A 60 -29.20 -10.36 -3.97
CA THR A 60 -28.70 -10.00 -5.31
C THR A 60 -28.21 -8.54 -5.43
N ASP A 61 -27.79 -7.93 -4.32
CA ASP A 61 -27.38 -6.53 -4.31
C ASP A 61 -25.90 -6.41 -4.68
N ARG A 62 -25.65 -6.24 -5.99
CA ARG A 62 -24.33 -6.16 -6.64
C ARG A 62 -23.38 -5.08 -6.08
N GLN A 63 -23.86 -4.21 -5.20
CA GLN A 63 -23.05 -3.18 -4.55
C GLN A 63 -22.44 -3.60 -3.20
N SER A 64 -23.01 -4.56 -2.47
CA SER A 64 -22.52 -4.93 -1.13
C SER A 64 -21.27 -5.80 -1.13
N SER A 65 -20.87 -6.32 -2.30
CA SER A 65 -19.76 -7.27 -2.46
C SER A 65 -18.43 -6.67 -2.94
N LYS A 66 -18.33 -5.33 -3.08
CA LYS A 66 -17.13 -4.68 -3.61
C LYS A 66 -16.12 -4.32 -2.51
N GLU A 67 -14.87 -4.72 -2.71
CA GLU A 67 -13.75 -4.26 -1.87
C GLU A 67 -13.63 -2.72 -1.96
N THR A 68 -13.39 -2.08 -0.81
CA THR A 68 -13.24 -0.62 -0.75
C THR A 68 -11.84 -0.27 -0.23
N LEU A 69 -11.08 0.52 -1.00
CA LEU A 69 -9.76 0.99 -0.60
C LEU A 69 -9.85 1.96 0.59
N ARG A 70 -9.12 1.68 1.67
CA ARG A 70 -9.07 2.52 2.87
C ARG A 70 -7.75 3.28 2.99
N TYR A 71 -6.64 2.59 2.75
CA TYR A 71 -5.31 3.16 2.82
C TYR A 71 -4.45 2.63 1.66
N LEU A 72 -3.55 3.46 1.14
CA LEU A 72 -2.57 3.06 0.15
C LEU A 72 -1.29 3.85 0.34
N ALA A 73 -0.17 3.14 0.36
CA ALA A 73 1.17 3.71 0.29
C ALA A 73 1.83 3.23 -1.00
N HIS A 74 2.34 4.15 -1.81
CA HIS A 74 3.05 3.87 -3.05
C HIS A 74 4.45 4.47 -2.98
N ILE A 75 5.45 3.62 -3.14
CA ILE A 75 6.87 3.97 -3.03
C ILE A 75 7.58 3.54 -4.31
N ASN A 76 8.28 4.47 -4.96
CA ASN A 76 9.08 4.15 -6.13
C ASN A 76 10.53 3.86 -5.75
N PHE A 77 11.13 2.92 -6.46
CA PHE A 77 12.54 2.57 -6.34
C PHE A 77 13.23 2.65 -7.69
N VAL A 78 14.52 2.95 -7.65
CA VAL A 78 15.40 2.95 -8.82
C VAL A 78 16.75 2.37 -8.44
N THR A 79 17.35 1.61 -9.34
CA THR A 79 18.77 1.21 -9.23
C THR A 79 19.62 2.16 -10.06
N SER A 80 20.81 2.47 -9.57
CA SER A 80 21.81 3.23 -10.33
C SER A 80 22.59 2.33 -11.30
N GLN A 81 23.44 2.94 -12.13
CA GLN A 81 24.39 2.22 -12.99
C GLN A 81 25.37 1.33 -12.19
N THR A 82 25.61 1.63 -10.91
CA THR A 82 26.46 0.83 -10.01
C THR A 82 25.65 -0.17 -9.16
N GLY A 83 24.36 -0.36 -9.46
CA GLY A 83 23.49 -1.32 -8.76
C GLY A 83 22.99 -0.85 -7.38
N LYS A 84 23.39 0.32 -6.90
CA LYS A 84 22.86 0.88 -5.65
C LYS A 84 21.38 1.21 -5.79
N LEU A 85 20.57 0.80 -4.82
CA LEU A 85 19.13 1.04 -4.77
C LEU A 85 18.81 2.37 -4.07
N TYR A 86 17.88 3.11 -4.64
CA TYR A 86 17.38 4.36 -4.08
C TYR A 86 15.86 4.36 -4.09
N MET A 87 15.27 4.80 -2.99
CA MET A 87 13.91 5.32 -3.01
C MET A 87 13.90 6.62 -3.81
N HIS A 88 13.08 6.66 -4.85
CA HIS A 88 13.13 7.70 -5.88
C HIS A 88 11.81 8.47 -5.98
N SER A 89 11.89 9.77 -6.25
CA SER A 89 10.72 10.65 -6.36
C SER A 89 9.94 10.76 -5.03
N ASP A 90 8.62 10.96 -5.11
CA ASP A 90 7.73 11.14 -3.97
C ASP A 90 7.18 9.82 -3.42
N ILE A 91 6.85 9.84 -2.12
CA ILE A 91 6.00 8.84 -1.48
C ILE A 91 4.56 9.33 -1.60
N ARG A 92 3.67 8.50 -2.15
CA ARG A 92 2.25 8.84 -2.31
C ARG A 92 1.41 8.07 -1.32
N LEU A 93 0.51 8.78 -0.64
CA LEU A 93 -0.41 8.23 0.35
C LEU A 93 -1.85 8.53 -0.05
N ILE A 94 -2.73 7.53 0.03
CA ILE A 94 -4.18 7.69 -0.02
C ILE A 94 -4.73 7.20 1.31
N PHE A 95 -5.65 7.96 1.88
CA PHE A 95 -6.39 7.61 3.08
C PHE A 95 -7.85 8.03 2.92
N ALA A 96 -8.77 7.13 3.24
CA ALA A 96 -10.19 7.43 3.22
C ALA A 96 -10.54 8.39 4.37
N ARG A 97 -11.31 9.43 4.07
CA ARG A 97 -11.77 10.43 5.06
C ARG A 97 -12.93 9.93 5.93
N ASN A 98 -13.67 8.94 5.46
CA ASN A 98 -14.87 8.48 6.14
C ASN A 98 -14.47 7.70 7.39
N LYS A 99 -15.18 7.95 8.49
CA LYS A 99 -15.17 7.04 9.62
C LYS A 99 -15.50 5.64 9.12
N LEU A 100 -14.87 4.63 9.70
CA LEU A 100 -15.41 3.28 9.62
C LEU A 100 -16.70 3.35 10.41
N ASP A 101 -17.79 3.78 9.78
CA ASP A 101 -19.12 3.78 10.38
C ASP A 101 -19.57 2.32 10.42
N TYR A 102 -18.97 1.58 11.36
CA TYR A 102 -19.39 0.25 11.72
C TYR A 102 -20.45 0.42 12.80
N ASP A 103 -21.71 0.34 12.38
CA ASP A 103 -22.84 0.36 13.29
C ASP A 103 -23.10 -1.08 13.75
N GLU A 104 -22.61 -1.44 14.95
CA GLU A 104 -22.86 -2.75 15.58
C GLU A 104 -24.36 -3.08 15.71
N ARG A 105 -25.25 -2.11 15.58
CA ARG A 105 -26.70 -2.28 15.68
C ARG A 105 -27.35 -2.82 14.40
N THR A 106 -26.71 -2.66 13.24
CA THR A 106 -27.22 -3.21 11.98
C THR A 106 -26.53 -4.56 11.80
N GLY A 107 -27.24 -5.67 11.98
CA GLY A 107 -26.70 -7.05 12.00
C GLY A 107 -26.01 -7.56 10.71
N ASN A 108 -25.45 -6.68 9.90
CA ASN A 108 -24.55 -6.98 8.79
C ASN A 108 -23.15 -7.16 9.40
N GLY A 109 -22.54 -8.32 9.18
CA GLY A 109 -21.33 -8.72 9.90
C GLY A 109 -20.10 -7.81 9.72
N LYS A 110 -19.05 -8.11 10.50
CA LYS A 110 -17.86 -7.25 10.71
C LYS A 110 -17.00 -7.15 9.45
N PRO A 111 -17.00 -6.01 8.73
CA PRO A 111 -16.16 -5.86 7.55
C PRO A 111 -14.68 -6.02 7.92
N GLN A 112 -13.98 -6.91 7.22
CA GLN A 112 -12.59 -7.25 7.50
C GLN A 112 -11.63 -6.29 6.75
N LEU A 113 -10.68 -5.69 7.45
CA LEU A 113 -9.57 -4.99 6.82
C LEU A 113 -8.50 -6.00 6.39
N VAL A 114 -8.09 -5.95 5.12
CA VAL A 114 -7.07 -6.81 4.53
C VAL A 114 -5.95 -5.95 3.97
N THR A 115 -4.72 -6.24 4.40
CA THR A 115 -3.49 -5.62 3.89
C THR A 115 -2.93 -6.43 2.74
N LEU A 116 -2.68 -5.79 1.61
CA LEU A 116 -2.15 -6.39 0.39
C LEU A 116 -0.93 -5.59 -0.07
N THR A 117 0.14 -6.28 -0.46
CA THR A 117 1.33 -5.64 -1.03
C THR A 117 1.45 -6.05 -2.50
N ASP A 118 1.33 -5.08 -3.39
CA ASP A 118 1.44 -5.26 -4.83
C ASP A 118 2.82 -4.80 -5.32
N VAL A 119 3.34 -5.54 -6.30
CA VAL A 119 4.42 -5.11 -7.19
C VAL A 119 3.89 -5.04 -8.62
N PRO A 120 4.46 -4.19 -9.49
CA PRO A 120 4.06 -4.09 -10.88
C PRO A 120 4.30 -5.39 -11.66
N THR A 121 3.59 -5.54 -12.77
CA THR A 121 3.79 -6.61 -13.75
C THR A 121 4.05 -5.98 -15.11
N PRO A 122 5.28 -6.05 -15.68
CA PRO A 122 6.48 -6.69 -15.12
C PRO A 122 7.03 -5.97 -13.87
N LYS A 123 7.77 -6.72 -13.03
CA LYS A 123 8.33 -6.23 -11.74
C LYS A 123 9.28 -5.04 -11.92
N TYR A 124 9.99 -4.99 -13.04
CA TYR A 124 11.02 -3.98 -13.34
C TYR A 124 10.85 -3.43 -14.75
N TRP A 125 11.25 -2.17 -14.96
CA TRP A 125 11.42 -1.63 -16.31
C TRP A 125 12.63 -0.69 -16.39
N PRO A 126 13.28 -0.59 -17.56
CA PRO A 126 14.44 0.28 -17.74
C PRO A 126 14.14 1.74 -17.41
N ARG A 127 15.15 2.41 -16.88
CA ARG A 127 15.18 3.87 -16.78
C ARG A 127 15.44 4.43 -18.18
N LYS A 128 14.67 5.44 -18.58
CA LYS A 128 14.93 6.23 -19.79
C LYS A 128 15.90 7.34 -19.45
#